data_AF-B8MQ15-F1
#
_entry.id   AF-B8MQ15-F1
#
_cell.length_a   1.000
_cell.length_b   1.000
_cell.length_c   1.000
_cell.angle_alpha   90.00
_cell.angle_beta   90.00
_cell.angle_gamma   90.00
#
_symmetry.space_group_name_H-M   'P 1'
#
loop_
_entity.id
_entity.type
_entity.pdbx_description
1 polymer ?
#
loop_
_entity_poly.entity_id
_entity_poly.type
_entity_poly.pdbx_seq_one_letter_code
_entity_poly.pdbx_strand_id
1 'polypeptide(L)'
;MAASEPLIAARGDRDSISESQYDALLGQDHVEQSDEEVTDNKRQGLFAYLRTKDFWTILLLGQTLAILNTSSSTFTSLLEAQGTSIPAFQTFFNYALLNIVFTSFTIYKYGFKHWAQIARSDGWKYILFAFCDVEGNYFIVLAYRYTTILSAQLINFWAIVVVVILSFLTLHVRYHTMQILGISICIGGMGILLASDRITGSTSEGEALDPVKGDLFALLAATFYGFSNVVEEYFVSKRPVYEVIGQLSFWATIINGIQAFTLDRSSFETATWNRPVLLYLLGYTICLASFYTTAPLIYRLASAAFMNISMLTGNFWGVLIGVFVLKLQIHWLYPLAFVMILLGQFVYYLGPPRRDGSLGEARKPWLGRNQEQGVSGIFTARRRIVDRARDVVSADGLAG
;
A
#
# COMPACT_ATOMS: atom_id res chain seq x y z
N MET A 1 8.80 32.86 -2.25
CA MET A 1 9.56 32.86 -0.98
C MET A 1 8.65 33.43 0.09
N ALA A 2 7.86 32.57 0.73
CA ALA A 2 7.07 32.86 1.92
C ALA A 2 6.87 31.51 2.61
N ALA A 3 7.53 31.33 3.75
CA ALA A 3 7.45 30.13 4.56
C ALA A 3 6.05 30.06 5.17
N SER A 4 5.24 29.09 4.74
CA SER A 4 4.07 28.69 5.51
C SER A 4 4.56 27.82 6.66
N GLU A 5 4.59 28.39 7.87
CA GLU A 5 4.78 27.67 9.13
C GLU A 5 3.89 26.42 9.19
N PRO A 6 4.37 25.29 9.73
CA PRO A 6 3.49 24.17 10.03
C PRO A 6 2.58 24.53 11.21
N LEU A 7 1.34 24.89 10.89
CA LEU A 7 0.19 25.00 11.80
C LEU A 7 -0.16 23.64 12.43
N ILE A 8 0.67 23.16 13.36
CA ILE A 8 0.33 22.12 14.34
C ILE A 8 0.83 22.59 15.71
N ALA A 9 0.27 23.71 16.18
CA ALA A 9 0.35 24.12 17.58
C ALA A 9 -1.01 23.85 18.23
N ALA A 10 -1.27 22.60 18.63
CA ALA A 10 -2.34 22.25 19.57
C ALA A 10 -2.28 20.77 20.01
N ARG A 11 -1.39 20.44 20.94
CA ARG A 11 -1.72 19.66 22.15
C ARG A 11 -0.48 19.52 23.01
N GLY A 12 -0.60 20.00 24.26
CA GLY A 12 0.46 19.90 25.27
C GLY A 12 0.89 18.45 25.44
N ASP A 13 2.17 18.21 25.14
CA ASP A 13 2.83 16.97 25.45
C ASP A 13 3.26 17.04 26.93
N ARG A 14 2.74 16.14 27.77
CA ARG A 14 3.20 15.96 29.16
C ARG A 14 4.49 15.13 29.22
N ASP A 15 5.09 14.80 28.07
CA ASP A 15 6.25 13.90 27.95
C ASP A 15 7.46 14.56 27.24
N SER A 16 7.74 15.85 27.46
CA SER A 16 8.81 16.54 26.73
C SER A 16 10.20 16.26 27.30
N ILE A 17 10.94 15.35 26.67
CA ILE A 17 12.42 15.38 26.64
C ILE A 17 12.82 16.68 25.91
N SER A 18 13.79 17.45 26.40
CA SER A 18 14.20 18.69 25.71
C SER A 18 14.87 18.38 24.37
N GLU A 19 14.74 19.26 23.38
CA GLU A 19 15.45 19.13 22.08
C GLU A 19 16.95 18.88 22.27
N SER A 20 17.57 19.52 23.27
CA SER A 20 18.98 19.33 23.60
C SER A 20 19.31 17.93 24.16
N GLN A 21 18.41 17.31 24.93
CA GLN A 21 18.59 15.92 25.38
C GLN A 21 18.40 14.93 24.23
N TYR A 22 17.46 15.22 23.32
CA TYR A 22 17.20 14.41 22.14
C TYR A 22 18.39 14.42 21.17
N ASP A 23 18.99 15.59 20.93
CA ASP A 23 20.19 15.73 20.09
C ASP A 23 21.45 15.13 20.72
N ALA A 24 21.60 15.19 22.05
CA ALA A 24 22.71 14.57 22.77
C ALA A 24 22.68 13.03 22.70
N LEU A 25 21.48 12.44 22.81
CA LEU A 25 21.26 10.99 22.68
C LEU A 25 21.56 10.47 21.26
N LEU A 26 21.21 11.24 20.23
CA LEU A 26 21.52 10.90 18.83
C LEU A 26 23.00 11.14 18.47
N GLY A 27 23.69 12.02 19.19
CA GLY A 27 25.13 12.27 19.01
C GLY A 27 26.03 11.13 19.48
N GLN A 28 25.59 10.31 20.43
CA GLN A 28 26.39 9.20 21.00
C GLN A 28 26.46 7.95 20.11
N ASP A 29 25.49 7.72 19.22
CA ASP A 29 25.49 6.59 18.26
C ASP A 29 26.58 6.69 17.17
N HIS A 30 27.35 7.79 17.13
CA HIS A 30 28.18 8.15 15.98
C HIS A 30 29.70 8.10 16.19
N VAL A 31 30.21 7.72 17.37
CA VAL A 31 31.67 7.83 17.65
C VAL A 31 32.46 6.51 17.63
N GLU A 32 31.85 5.33 17.67
CA GLU A 32 32.64 4.08 17.70
C GLU A 32 32.27 3.11 16.59
N GLN A 33 33.10 3.06 15.52
CA GLN A 33 33.58 1.81 14.92
C GLN A 33 34.60 2.07 13.79
N SER A 34 35.82 1.55 13.96
CA SER A 34 36.93 1.59 13.02
C SER A 34 36.82 0.53 11.90
N ASP A 35 37.37 0.86 10.73
CA ASP A 35 37.09 0.25 9.41
C ASP A 35 37.54 -1.22 9.16
N GLU A 36 38.23 -1.91 10.08
CA GLU A 36 38.75 -3.27 9.83
C GLU A 36 37.83 -4.44 10.28
N GLU A 37 36.84 -4.23 11.15
CA GLU A 37 35.84 -5.27 11.54
C GLU A 37 34.65 -5.41 10.56
N VAL A 38 34.63 -4.63 9.48
CA VAL A 38 33.44 -4.41 8.63
C VAL A 38 33.14 -5.57 7.66
N THR A 39 34.09 -6.48 7.42
CA THR A 39 33.95 -7.53 6.38
C THR A 39 33.36 -8.84 6.87
N ASP A 40 33.68 -9.30 8.09
CA ASP A 40 33.16 -10.58 8.62
C ASP A 40 31.76 -10.42 9.27
N ASN A 41 31.49 -9.23 9.84
CA ASN A 41 30.20 -8.87 10.44
C ASN A 41 29.06 -8.60 9.40
N LYS A 42 29.42 -8.48 8.11
CA LYS A 42 28.48 -8.24 7.00
C LYS A 42 27.56 -9.44 6.70
N ARG A 43 28.08 -10.67 6.79
CA ARG A 43 27.31 -11.90 6.46
C ARG A 43 26.44 -12.38 7.62
N GLN A 44 26.94 -12.35 8.85
CA GLN A 44 26.14 -12.66 10.05
C GLN A 44 25.03 -11.63 10.26
N GLY A 45 25.22 -10.43 9.72
CA GLY A 45 24.27 -9.34 9.83
C GLY A 45 23.05 -9.36 8.93
N LEU A 46 23.20 -9.89 7.73
CA LEU A 46 22.11 -9.98 6.74
C LEU A 46 20.97 -10.88 7.25
N PHE A 47 21.35 -12.02 7.82
CA PHE A 47 20.41 -12.98 8.42
C PHE A 47 19.88 -12.55 9.79
N ALA A 48 20.58 -11.67 10.51
CA ALA A 48 20.11 -11.15 11.79
C ALA A 48 18.84 -10.31 11.66
N TYR A 49 18.68 -9.55 10.56
CA TYR A 49 17.47 -8.76 10.31
C TYR A 49 16.24 -9.63 10.00
N LEU A 50 16.42 -10.78 9.34
CA LEU A 50 15.37 -11.78 9.11
C LEU A 50 14.79 -12.35 10.40
N ARG A 51 15.53 -12.24 11.51
CA ARG A 51 15.11 -12.70 12.83
C ARG A 51 14.39 -11.60 13.65
N THR A 52 14.25 -10.40 13.10
CA THR A 52 13.55 -9.29 13.77
C THR A 52 12.04 -9.44 13.69
N LYS A 53 11.33 -9.02 14.74
CA LYS A 53 9.86 -9.02 14.77
C LYS A 53 9.26 -8.10 13.69
N ASP A 54 9.96 -7.03 13.33
CA ASP A 54 9.55 -6.08 12.29
C ASP A 54 9.50 -6.73 10.91
N PHE A 55 10.51 -7.55 10.56
CA PHE A 55 10.53 -8.33 9.32
C PHE A 55 9.25 -9.17 9.17
N TRP A 56 8.94 -9.98 10.17
CA TRP A 56 7.80 -10.88 10.13
C TRP A 56 6.47 -10.12 10.17
N THR A 57 6.40 -9.00 10.87
CA THR A 57 5.21 -8.14 10.89
C THR A 57 4.94 -7.55 9.51
N ILE A 58 5.96 -6.98 8.87
CA ILE A 58 5.84 -6.37 7.53
C ILE A 58 5.49 -7.43 6.48
N LEU A 59 6.13 -8.60 6.54
CA LEU A 59 5.84 -9.72 5.64
C LEU A 59 4.39 -10.21 5.83
N LEU A 60 3.96 -10.44 7.07
CA LEU A 60 2.61 -10.91 7.38
C LEU A 60 1.54 -9.90 6.94
N LEU A 61 1.77 -8.61 7.16
CA LEU A 61 0.88 -7.55 6.66
C LEU A 61 0.82 -7.55 5.13
N GLY A 62 1.97 -7.68 4.46
CA GLY A 62 2.04 -7.73 2.99
C GLY A 62 1.26 -8.91 2.41
N GLN A 63 1.41 -10.10 3.01
CA GLN A 63 0.64 -11.28 2.62
C GLN A 63 -0.85 -11.13 2.94
N THR A 64 -1.20 -10.51 4.07
CA THR A 64 -2.59 -10.22 4.43
C THR A 64 -3.23 -9.31 3.38
N LEU A 65 -2.55 -8.25 2.95
CA LEU A 65 -3.04 -7.38 1.87
C LEU A 65 -3.22 -8.13 0.55
N ALA A 66 -2.25 -8.98 0.18
CA ALA A 66 -2.35 -9.79 -1.03
C ALA A 66 -3.58 -10.72 -0.99
N ILE A 67 -3.81 -11.40 0.14
CA ILE A 67 -4.98 -12.27 0.34
C ILE A 67 -6.29 -11.46 0.29
N LEU A 68 -6.35 -10.31 0.96
CA LEU A 68 -7.55 -9.46 0.98
C LEU A 68 -7.92 -8.99 -0.43
N ASN A 69 -6.94 -8.54 -1.21
CA ASN A 69 -7.14 -8.10 -2.60
C ASN A 69 -7.57 -9.25 -3.51
N THR A 70 -6.92 -10.41 -3.41
CA THR A 70 -7.34 -11.59 -4.17
C THR A 70 -8.75 -12.04 -3.77
N SER A 71 -9.09 -11.97 -2.48
CA SER A 71 -10.43 -12.31 -1.99
C SER A 71 -11.49 -11.36 -2.52
N SER A 72 -11.23 -10.04 -2.55
CA SER A 72 -12.16 -9.08 -3.17
C SER A 72 -12.36 -9.37 -4.65
N SER A 73 -11.29 -9.64 -5.41
CA SER A 73 -11.42 -10.00 -6.83
C SER A 73 -12.24 -11.29 -7.02
N THR A 74 -12.06 -12.27 -6.14
CA THR A 74 -12.85 -13.52 -6.16
C THR A 74 -14.34 -13.24 -5.92
N PHE A 75 -14.68 -12.38 -4.96
CA PHE A 75 -16.08 -11.97 -4.73
C PHE A 75 -16.66 -11.22 -5.94
N THR A 76 -15.88 -10.36 -6.60
CA THR A 76 -16.30 -9.72 -7.85
C THR A 76 -16.61 -10.76 -8.94
N SER A 77 -15.75 -11.75 -9.15
CA SER A 77 -16.02 -12.82 -10.12
C SER A 77 -17.26 -13.66 -9.77
N LEU A 78 -17.51 -13.92 -8.48
CA LEU A 78 -18.72 -14.61 -8.02
C LEU A 78 -19.99 -13.77 -8.25
N LEU A 79 -19.92 -12.44 -8.13
CA LEU A 79 -21.01 -11.51 -8.44
C LEU A 79 -21.32 -11.52 -9.95
N GLU A 80 -20.27 -11.49 -10.78
CA GLU A 80 -20.42 -11.58 -12.23
C GLU A 80 -21.03 -12.91 -12.68
N ALA A 81 -20.65 -14.03 -12.04
CA ALA A 81 -21.25 -15.34 -12.29
C ALA A 81 -22.75 -15.41 -11.95
N GLN A 82 -23.24 -14.52 -11.08
CA GLN A 82 -24.67 -14.37 -10.77
C GLN A 82 -25.39 -13.35 -11.68
N GLY A 83 -24.70 -12.81 -12.69
CA GLY A 83 -25.24 -11.82 -13.63
C GLY A 83 -25.25 -10.39 -13.08
N THR A 84 -24.59 -10.12 -11.96
CA THR A 84 -24.52 -8.79 -11.35
C THR A 84 -23.10 -8.21 -11.48
N SER A 85 -22.85 -7.44 -12.55
CA SER A 85 -21.60 -6.69 -12.73
C SER A 85 -21.86 -5.20 -12.51
N ILE A 86 -21.62 -4.72 -11.29
CA ILE A 86 -21.81 -3.30 -10.92
C ILE A 86 -20.56 -2.77 -10.18
N PRO A 87 -19.42 -2.63 -10.86
CA PRO A 87 -18.14 -2.48 -10.18
C PRO A 87 -17.97 -1.11 -9.49
N ALA A 88 -18.45 -0.01 -10.10
CA ALA A 88 -18.33 1.30 -9.44
C ALA A 88 -19.23 1.35 -8.19
N PHE A 89 -20.41 0.74 -8.26
CA PHE A 89 -21.27 0.59 -7.08
C PHE A 89 -20.70 -0.34 -5.99
N GLN A 90 -19.98 -1.42 -6.36
CA GLN A 90 -19.29 -2.27 -5.38
C GLN A 90 -18.27 -1.46 -4.57
N THR A 91 -17.43 -0.67 -5.25
CA THR A 91 -16.42 0.18 -4.62
C THR A 91 -17.04 1.32 -3.82
N PHE A 92 -18.22 1.83 -4.21
CA PHE A 92 -18.94 2.84 -3.45
C PHE A 92 -19.19 2.41 -2.00
N PHE A 93 -19.64 1.17 -1.77
CA PHE A 93 -19.88 0.66 -0.41
C PHE A 93 -18.61 0.64 0.44
N ASN A 94 -17.46 0.35 -0.16
CA ASN A 94 -16.18 0.41 0.52
C ASN A 94 -15.87 1.83 1.00
N TYR A 95 -15.91 2.82 0.10
CA TYR A 95 -15.65 4.21 0.48
C TYR A 95 -16.68 4.74 1.47
N ALA A 96 -17.96 4.40 1.31
CA ALA A 96 -19.01 4.80 2.23
C ALA A 96 -18.78 4.20 3.64
N LEU A 97 -18.43 2.91 3.73
CA LEU A 97 -18.12 2.26 5.01
C LEU A 97 -16.91 2.91 5.69
N LEU A 98 -15.81 3.10 4.95
CA LEU A 98 -14.62 3.76 5.49
C LEU A 98 -14.90 5.20 5.91
N ASN A 99 -15.73 5.93 5.16
CA ASN A 99 -16.15 7.28 5.48
C ASN A 99 -16.96 7.30 6.79
N ILE A 100 -17.95 6.41 6.95
CA ILE A 100 -18.74 6.29 8.17
C ILE A 100 -17.85 6.01 9.38
N VAL A 101 -16.84 5.14 9.25
CA VAL A 101 -15.96 4.77 10.35
C VAL A 101 -14.91 5.86 10.63
N PHE A 102 -14.07 6.17 9.66
CA PHE A 102 -12.87 7.01 9.86
C PHE A 102 -13.17 8.50 9.85
N THR A 103 -14.10 8.98 9.02
CA THR A 103 -14.46 10.40 9.02
C THR A 103 -15.21 10.76 10.30
N SER A 104 -16.16 9.93 10.72
CA SER A 104 -16.85 10.12 12.00
C SER A 104 -15.87 10.07 13.18
N PHE A 105 -14.92 9.13 13.18
CA PHE A 105 -13.89 9.06 14.21
C PHE A 105 -12.97 10.29 14.20
N THR A 106 -12.62 10.80 13.02
CA THR A 106 -11.82 12.03 12.86
C THR A 106 -12.56 13.24 13.41
N ILE A 107 -13.85 13.37 13.09
CA ILE A 107 -14.71 14.45 13.61
C ILE A 107 -14.85 14.34 15.13
N TYR A 108 -15.01 13.14 15.68
CA TYR A 108 -15.06 12.92 17.13
C TYR A 108 -13.75 13.35 17.82
N LYS A 109 -12.59 13.04 17.22
CA LYS A 109 -11.29 13.31 17.84
C LYS A 109 -10.82 14.76 17.73
N TYR A 110 -11.10 15.43 16.61
CA TYR A 110 -10.66 16.81 16.33
C TYR A 110 -11.75 17.87 16.56
N GLY A 111 -13.01 17.45 16.58
CA GLY A 111 -14.15 18.35 16.51
C GLY A 111 -14.43 18.82 15.08
N PHE A 112 -15.70 19.12 14.81
CA PHE A 112 -16.17 19.51 13.48
C PHE A 112 -15.45 20.75 12.91
N LYS A 113 -15.13 21.73 13.75
CA LYS A 113 -14.43 22.96 13.31
C LYS A 113 -13.04 22.67 12.72
N HIS A 114 -12.24 21.84 13.39
CA HIS A 114 -10.91 21.49 12.91
C HIS A 114 -10.99 20.57 11.68
N TRP A 115 -11.93 19.63 11.65
CA TRP A 115 -12.16 18.81 10.46
C TRP A 115 -12.52 19.68 9.23
N ALA A 116 -13.42 20.64 9.40
CA ALA A 116 -13.80 21.57 8.33
C ALA A 116 -12.63 22.47 7.91
N GLN A 117 -11.76 22.86 8.85
CA GLN A 117 -10.55 23.60 8.52
C GLN A 117 -9.60 22.76 7.66
N ILE A 118 -9.37 21.48 8.00
CA ILE A 118 -8.57 20.56 7.19
C ILE A 118 -9.17 20.41 5.78
N ALA A 119 -10.49 20.19 5.70
CA ALA A 119 -11.21 20.08 4.44
C ALA A 119 -11.13 21.38 3.60
N ARG A 120 -10.97 22.55 4.23
CA ARG A 120 -10.83 23.83 3.53
C ARG A 120 -9.39 24.15 3.12
N SER A 121 -8.40 23.92 4.00
CA SER A 121 -7.01 24.31 3.76
C SER A 121 -6.23 23.26 2.96
N ASP A 122 -6.38 21.99 3.34
CA ASP A 122 -5.66 20.85 2.76
C ASP A 122 -6.58 19.97 1.88
N GLY A 123 -7.89 20.26 1.84
CA GLY A 123 -8.87 19.43 1.11
C GLY A 123 -8.56 19.25 -0.36
N TRP A 124 -8.01 20.26 -1.04
CA TRP A 124 -7.63 20.13 -2.46
C TRP A 124 -6.61 19.01 -2.71
N LYS A 125 -5.71 18.76 -1.75
CA LYS A 125 -4.71 17.68 -1.84
C LYS A 125 -5.38 16.32 -1.65
N TYR A 126 -6.31 16.22 -0.70
CA TYR A 126 -7.10 15.02 -0.46
C TYR A 126 -8.10 14.72 -1.58
N ILE A 127 -8.65 15.75 -2.25
CA ILE A 127 -9.49 15.61 -3.44
C ILE A 127 -8.69 15.02 -4.59
N LEU A 128 -7.49 15.55 -4.86
CA LEU A 128 -6.62 15.00 -5.92
C LEU A 128 -6.23 13.55 -5.62
N PHE A 129 -5.88 13.26 -4.36
CA PHE A 129 -5.59 11.92 -3.91
C PHE A 129 -6.78 10.97 -4.11
N ALA A 130 -7.97 11.35 -3.63
CA ALA A 130 -9.18 10.57 -3.79
C ALA A 130 -9.60 10.41 -5.26
N PHE A 131 -9.40 11.44 -6.09
CA PHE A 131 -9.66 11.37 -7.52
C PHE A 131 -8.77 10.31 -8.18
N CYS A 132 -7.46 10.35 -7.96
CA CYS A 132 -6.55 9.34 -8.51
C CYS A 132 -6.91 7.94 -8.00
N ASP A 133 -7.26 7.78 -6.73
CA ASP A 133 -7.67 6.48 -6.19
C ASP A 133 -8.94 5.93 -6.86
N VAL A 134 -9.97 6.76 -6.99
CA VAL A 134 -11.26 6.38 -7.60
C VAL A 134 -11.10 6.08 -9.08
N GLU A 135 -10.38 6.93 -9.82
CA GLU A 135 -10.14 6.74 -11.25
C GLU A 135 -9.27 5.50 -11.52
N GLY A 136 -8.28 5.21 -10.67
CA GLY A 136 -7.50 3.97 -10.74
C GLY A 136 -8.41 2.73 -10.67
N ASN A 137 -9.31 2.70 -9.67
CA ASN A 137 -10.30 1.63 -9.51
C ASN A 137 -11.32 1.55 -10.65
N TYR A 138 -11.67 2.68 -11.27
CA TYR A 138 -12.58 2.67 -12.40
C TYR A 138 -11.92 2.18 -13.70
N PHE A 139 -10.76 2.74 -14.05
CA PHE A 139 -10.09 2.41 -15.30
C PHE A 139 -9.61 0.96 -15.33
N ILE A 140 -9.28 0.35 -14.17
CA ILE A 140 -8.90 -1.07 -14.14
C ILE A 140 -10.09 -1.98 -14.47
N VAL A 141 -11.26 -1.69 -13.90
CA VAL A 141 -12.50 -2.41 -14.21
C VAL A 141 -12.85 -2.23 -15.69
N LEU A 142 -12.76 -1.00 -16.18
CA LEU A 142 -13.04 -0.72 -17.58
C LEU A 142 -12.06 -1.47 -18.48
N ALA A 143 -10.77 -1.52 -18.13
CA ALA A 143 -9.76 -2.28 -18.85
C ALA A 143 -10.12 -3.77 -18.90
N TYR A 144 -10.55 -4.39 -17.79
CA TYR A 144 -10.95 -5.80 -17.76
C TYR A 144 -12.11 -6.15 -18.70
N ARG A 145 -12.93 -5.18 -19.10
CA ARG A 145 -13.99 -5.39 -20.10
C ARG A 145 -13.46 -5.44 -21.55
N TYR A 146 -12.28 -4.89 -21.80
CA TYR A 146 -11.72 -4.73 -23.15
C TYR A 146 -10.40 -5.48 -23.36
N THR A 147 -9.70 -5.89 -22.31
CA THR A 147 -8.41 -6.57 -22.38
C THR A 147 -8.41 -7.95 -21.74
N THR A 148 -7.35 -8.70 -22.01
CA THR A 148 -7.16 -10.07 -21.51
C THR A 148 -6.56 -10.08 -20.09
N ILE A 149 -6.69 -11.21 -19.41
CA ILE A 149 -6.06 -11.46 -18.10
C ILE A 149 -4.52 -11.35 -18.17
N LEU A 150 -3.92 -11.63 -19.34
CA LEU A 150 -2.47 -11.45 -19.56
C LEU A 150 -2.07 -9.97 -19.49
N SER A 151 -2.81 -9.10 -20.17
CA SER A 151 -2.59 -7.65 -20.08
C SER A 151 -2.85 -7.14 -18.67
N ALA A 152 -3.85 -7.68 -17.97
CA ALA A 152 -4.13 -7.36 -16.57
C ALA A 152 -2.95 -7.62 -15.64
N GLN A 153 -2.18 -8.68 -15.86
CA GLN A 153 -0.98 -8.95 -15.07
C GLN A 153 0.17 -7.95 -15.36
N LEU A 154 0.25 -7.44 -16.60
CA LEU A 154 1.23 -6.42 -17.01
C LEU A 154 1.00 -5.06 -16.31
N ILE A 155 -0.23 -4.79 -15.89
CA ILE A 155 -0.61 -3.58 -15.11
C ILE A 155 0.13 -3.53 -13.78
N ASN A 156 0.24 -4.67 -13.08
CA ASN A 156 0.94 -4.74 -11.80
C ASN A 156 2.42 -4.36 -11.95
N PHE A 157 3.03 -4.72 -13.08
CA PHE A 157 4.39 -4.30 -13.40
C PHE A 157 4.49 -2.80 -13.60
N TRP A 158 3.60 -2.23 -14.42
CA TRP A 158 3.60 -0.80 -14.68
C TRP A 158 3.40 0.01 -13.40
N ALA A 159 2.50 -0.43 -12.51
CA ALA A 159 2.28 0.19 -11.21
C ALA A 159 3.57 0.24 -10.36
N ILE A 160 4.34 -0.85 -10.30
CA ILE A 160 5.64 -0.88 -9.59
C ILE A 160 6.62 0.13 -10.20
N VAL A 161 6.73 0.18 -11.53
CA VAL A 161 7.61 1.12 -12.23
C VAL A 161 7.22 2.57 -11.90
N VAL A 162 5.93 2.90 -11.99
CA VAL A 162 5.42 4.24 -11.66
C VAL A 162 5.71 4.60 -10.22
N VAL A 163 5.45 3.70 -9.26
CA VAL A 163 5.74 3.93 -7.83
C VAL A 163 7.23 4.18 -7.60
N VAL A 164 8.11 3.36 -8.18
CA VAL A 164 9.56 3.52 -8.00
C VAL A 164 10.04 4.85 -8.56
N ILE A 165 9.59 5.23 -9.77
CA ILE A 165 9.94 6.50 -10.40
C ILE A 165 9.39 7.68 -9.60
N LEU A 166 8.11 7.65 -9.21
CA LEU A 166 7.49 8.74 -8.46
C LEU A 166 8.11 8.87 -7.07
N SER A 167 8.36 7.78 -6.35
CA SER A 167 9.06 7.83 -5.05
C SER A 167 10.49 8.35 -5.19
N PHE A 168 11.19 8.05 -6.29
CA PHE A 168 12.51 8.61 -6.54
C PHE A 168 12.45 10.12 -6.84
N LEU A 169 11.51 10.56 -7.69
CA LEU A 169 11.42 11.95 -8.13
C LEU A 169 10.80 12.89 -7.09
N THR A 170 9.75 12.45 -6.40
CA THR A 170 8.95 13.30 -5.49
C THR A 170 9.38 13.19 -4.04
N LEU A 171 9.76 11.98 -3.60
CA LEU A 171 10.14 11.69 -2.22
C LEU A 171 11.66 11.54 -2.03
N HIS A 172 12.44 11.65 -3.12
CA HIS A 172 13.90 11.52 -3.14
C HIS A 172 14.42 10.23 -2.48
N VAL A 173 13.66 9.13 -2.63
CA VAL A 173 14.06 7.81 -2.12
C VAL A 173 15.23 7.27 -2.93
N ARG A 174 16.30 6.83 -2.26
CA ARG A 174 17.46 6.20 -2.90
C ARG A 174 17.36 4.69 -2.77
N TYR A 175 17.12 4.00 -3.89
CA TYR A 175 17.03 2.55 -3.92
C TYR A 175 18.42 1.90 -3.98
N HIS A 176 18.64 0.88 -3.16
CA HIS A 176 19.88 0.10 -3.20
C HIS A 176 19.87 -0.91 -4.36
N THR A 177 21.05 -1.28 -4.86
CA THR A 177 21.26 -2.37 -5.83
C THR A 177 20.50 -3.66 -5.51
N MET A 178 20.34 -4.03 -4.23
CA MET A 178 19.62 -5.24 -3.83
C MET A 178 18.10 -5.09 -3.97
N GLN A 179 17.55 -3.89 -3.71
CA GLN A 179 16.15 -3.59 -4.00
C GLN A 179 15.87 -3.62 -5.50
N ILE A 180 16.76 -3.04 -6.31
CA ILE A 180 16.67 -3.08 -7.77
C ILE A 180 16.78 -4.52 -8.30
N LEU A 181 17.67 -5.32 -7.70
CA LEU A 181 17.81 -6.74 -8.02
C LEU A 181 16.53 -7.52 -7.65
N GLY A 182 15.98 -7.29 -6.46
CA GLY A 182 14.74 -7.91 -6.02
C GLY A 182 13.55 -7.56 -6.93
N ILE A 183 13.43 -6.29 -7.31
CA ILE A 183 12.45 -5.82 -8.31
C ILE A 183 12.66 -6.58 -9.63
N SER A 184 13.89 -6.62 -10.15
CA SER A 184 14.22 -7.34 -11.40
C SER A 184 13.85 -8.83 -11.36
N ILE A 185 14.10 -9.51 -10.24
CA ILE A 185 13.73 -10.92 -10.04
C ILE A 185 12.21 -11.10 -10.03
N CYS A 186 11.47 -10.24 -9.32
CA CYS A 186 10.00 -10.27 -9.30
C CYS A 186 9.40 -10.07 -10.69
N ILE A 187 9.96 -9.13 -11.48
CA ILE A 187 9.57 -8.86 -12.86
C ILE A 187 9.79 -10.11 -13.73
N GLY A 188 10.96 -10.76 -13.59
CA GLY A 188 11.23 -12.02 -14.27
C GLY A 188 10.22 -13.11 -13.89
N GLY A 189 9.86 -13.19 -12.59
CA GLY A 189 8.91 -14.18 -12.07
C GLY A 189 7.54 -14.06 -12.73
N MET A 190 7.04 -12.83 -12.83
CA MET A 190 5.83 -12.50 -13.58
C MET A 190 5.96 -12.79 -15.07
N GLY A 191 7.12 -12.54 -15.68
CA GLY A 191 7.38 -12.88 -17.08
C GLY A 191 7.24 -14.39 -17.38
N ILE A 192 7.72 -15.24 -16.48
CA ILE A 192 7.54 -16.70 -16.57
C ILE A 192 6.05 -17.07 -16.42
N LEU A 193 5.33 -16.41 -15.51
CA LEU A 193 3.89 -16.62 -15.33
C LEU A 193 3.11 -16.31 -16.61
N LEU A 194 3.36 -15.15 -17.21
CA LEU A 194 2.77 -14.72 -18.49
C LEU A 194 3.12 -15.68 -19.64
N ALA A 195 4.37 -16.13 -19.71
CA ALA A 195 4.80 -17.09 -20.72
C ALA A 195 4.08 -18.44 -20.54
N SER A 196 3.90 -18.90 -19.29
CA SER A 196 3.12 -20.10 -19.00
C SER A 196 1.69 -19.95 -19.47
N ASP A 197 1.03 -18.85 -19.13
CA ASP A 197 -0.36 -18.60 -19.51
C ASP A 197 -0.56 -18.65 -21.03
N ARG A 198 0.41 -18.11 -21.78
CA ARG A 198 0.40 -18.19 -23.26
C ARG A 198 0.60 -19.61 -23.79
N ILE A 199 1.48 -20.41 -23.16
CA ILE A 199 1.78 -21.79 -23.59
C ILE A 199 0.63 -22.74 -23.25
N THR A 200 -0.04 -22.53 -22.11
CA THR A 200 -1.05 -23.46 -21.59
C THR A 200 -2.39 -23.32 -22.33
N GLY A 201 -2.55 -22.32 -23.19
CA GLY A 201 -3.82 -22.06 -23.88
C GLY A 201 -4.97 -21.77 -22.90
N SER A 202 -4.66 -21.39 -21.65
CA SER A 202 -5.63 -21.01 -20.61
C SER A 202 -6.27 -19.65 -20.88
N THR A 203 -5.99 -19.04 -22.03
CA THR A 203 -6.77 -17.94 -22.56
C THR A 203 -8.10 -18.50 -23.02
N SER A 204 -9.13 -18.24 -22.23
CA SER A 204 -10.44 -17.91 -22.77
C SER A 204 -10.23 -16.76 -23.76
N GLU A 205 -9.81 -17.08 -24.99
CA GLU A 205 -9.81 -16.16 -26.13
C GLU A 205 -11.28 -15.93 -26.52
N GLY A 206 -12.03 -15.26 -25.64
CA GLY A 206 -13.10 -14.40 -26.13
C GLY A 206 -12.40 -13.27 -26.86
N GLU A 207 -12.77 -13.02 -28.11
CA GLU A 207 -12.26 -11.89 -28.89
C GLU A 207 -12.30 -10.62 -28.01
N ALA A 208 -11.13 -10.10 -27.67
CA ALA A 208 -11.05 -8.79 -27.03
C ALA A 208 -11.69 -7.78 -28.00
N LEU A 209 -12.77 -7.14 -27.58
CA LEU A 209 -13.52 -6.19 -28.41
C LEU A 209 -12.61 -5.09 -28.98
N ASP A 210 -11.63 -4.64 -28.18
CA ASP A 210 -10.55 -3.73 -28.58
C ASP A 210 -9.39 -3.82 -27.56
N PRO A 211 -8.39 -4.70 -27.78
CA PRO A 211 -7.33 -4.94 -26.81
C PRO A 211 -6.43 -3.72 -26.58
N VAL A 212 -6.21 -2.89 -27.60
CA VAL A 212 -5.36 -1.70 -27.48
C VAL A 212 -6.00 -0.67 -26.56
N LYS A 213 -7.31 -0.46 -26.69
CA LYS A 213 -8.06 0.43 -25.81
C LYS A 213 -8.06 -0.06 -24.37
N GLY A 214 -8.25 -1.36 -24.17
CA GLY A 214 -8.17 -1.99 -22.85
C GLY A 214 -6.79 -1.82 -22.21
N ASP A 215 -5.71 -2.05 -22.96
CA ASP A 215 -4.33 -1.89 -22.51
C ASP A 215 -3.99 -0.43 -22.14
N LEU A 216 -4.53 0.55 -22.88
CA LEU A 216 -4.34 1.97 -22.55
C LEU A 216 -5.06 2.36 -21.25
N PHE A 217 -6.28 1.87 -21.02
CA PHE A 217 -6.98 2.09 -19.74
C PHE A 217 -6.27 1.40 -18.58
N ALA A 218 -5.78 0.19 -18.81
CA ALA A 218 -4.96 -0.57 -17.88
C ALA A 218 -3.70 0.20 -17.45
N LEU A 219 -2.97 0.78 -18.40
CA LEU A 219 -1.78 1.60 -18.14
C LEU A 219 -2.13 2.89 -17.38
N LEU A 220 -3.23 3.54 -17.75
CA LEU A 220 -3.73 4.72 -17.05
C LEU A 220 -4.12 4.40 -15.61
N ALA A 221 -4.83 3.29 -15.39
CA ALA A 221 -5.22 2.81 -14.05
C ALA A 221 -3.99 2.56 -13.17
N ALA A 222 -2.99 1.82 -13.66
CA ALA A 222 -1.76 1.58 -12.91
C ALA A 222 -0.97 2.86 -12.61
N THR A 223 -1.05 3.86 -13.49
CA THR A 223 -0.43 5.17 -13.25
C THR A 223 -1.13 5.89 -12.09
N PHE A 224 -2.46 5.88 -12.07
CA PHE A 224 -3.24 6.44 -10.98
C PHE A 224 -3.03 5.70 -9.66
N TYR A 225 -2.99 4.36 -9.67
CA TYR A 225 -2.64 3.59 -8.47
C TYR A 225 -1.24 3.90 -7.99
N GLY A 226 -0.26 3.98 -8.88
CA GLY A 226 1.10 4.32 -8.50
C GLY A 226 1.19 5.70 -7.85
N PHE A 227 0.48 6.69 -8.39
CA PHE A 227 0.38 8.01 -7.80
C PHE A 227 -0.33 7.98 -6.43
N SER A 228 -1.49 7.31 -6.35
CA SER A 228 -2.28 7.15 -5.12
C SER A 228 -1.43 6.56 -3.99
N ASN A 229 -0.71 5.46 -4.27
CA ASN A 229 0.14 4.78 -3.30
C ASN A 229 1.27 5.66 -2.75
N VAL A 230 1.94 6.45 -3.61
CA VAL A 230 3.04 7.34 -3.20
C VAL A 230 2.51 8.53 -2.39
N VAL A 231 1.38 9.10 -2.81
CA VAL A 231 0.72 10.19 -2.07
C VAL A 231 0.20 9.71 -0.72
N GLU A 232 -0.37 8.51 -0.67
CA GLU A 232 -0.82 7.89 0.57
C GLU A 232 0.35 7.67 1.52
N GLU A 233 1.46 7.08 1.04
CA GLU A 233 2.70 6.92 1.81
C GLU A 233 3.18 8.24 2.41
N TYR A 234 3.17 9.31 1.60
CA TYR A 234 3.55 10.64 2.05
C TYR A 234 2.61 11.18 3.15
N PHE A 235 1.29 11.08 2.96
CA PHE A 235 0.31 11.58 3.92
C PHE A 235 0.33 10.81 5.23
N VAL A 236 0.31 9.48 5.19
CA VAL A 236 0.27 8.66 6.42
C VAL A 236 1.56 8.76 7.23
N SER A 237 2.64 9.20 6.60
CA SER A 237 3.91 9.52 7.25
C SER A 237 3.86 10.85 8.01
N LYS A 238 3.13 11.86 7.51
CA LYS A 238 3.03 13.22 8.10
C LYS A 238 1.77 13.48 8.93
N ARG A 239 0.72 12.67 8.76
CA ARG A 239 -0.58 12.84 9.41
C ARG A 239 -1.06 11.51 10.03
N PRO A 240 -1.96 11.55 11.02
CA PRO A 240 -2.53 10.33 11.59
C PRO A 240 -3.32 9.52 10.56
N VAL A 241 -3.24 8.18 10.61
CA VAL A 241 -3.92 7.27 9.66
C VAL A 241 -5.41 7.58 9.54
N TYR A 242 -6.10 7.76 10.67
CA TYR A 242 -7.55 8.01 10.65
C TYR A 242 -7.93 9.31 9.92
N GLU A 243 -7.07 10.33 9.94
CA GLU A 243 -7.27 11.58 9.22
C GLU A 243 -7.13 11.38 7.72
N VAL A 244 -6.08 10.66 7.30
CA VAL A 244 -5.79 10.39 5.89
C VAL A 244 -6.88 9.50 5.28
N ILE A 245 -7.21 8.38 5.92
CA ILE A 245 -8.28 7.48 5.46
C ILE A 245 -9.63 8.20 5.50
N GLY A 246 -9.92 8.98 6.55
CA GLY A 246 -11.18 9.71 6.67
C GLY A 246 -11.36 10.73 5.55
N GLN A 247 -10.34 11.56 5.27
CA GLN A 247 -10.40 12.53 4.18
C GLN A 247 -10.47 11.85 2.82
N LEU A 248 -9.65 10.81 2.58
CA LEU A 248 -9.73 10.00 1.35
C LEU A 248 -11.15 9.47 1.13
N SER A 249 -11.71 8.81 2.14
CA SER A 249 -13.01 8.14 2.04
C SER A 249 -14.15 9.14 1.85
N PHE A 250 -14.10 10.30 2.51
CA PHE A 250 -15.09 11.35 2.35
C PHE A 250 -15.15 11.86 0.91
N TRP A 251 -14.01 12.28 0.34
CA TRP A 251 -13.95 12.77 -1.03
C TRP A 251 -14.20 11.66 -2.06
N ALA A 252 -13.65 10.47 -1.84
CA ALA A 252 -13.86 9.32 -2.71
C ALA A 252 -15.33 8.90 -2.76
N THR A 253 -16.05 8.92 -1.64
CA THR A 253 -17.50 8.62 -1.60
C THR A 253 -18.29 9.59 -2.48
N ILE A 254 -17.93 10.89 -2.49
CA ILE A 254 -18.61 11.89 -3.32
C ILE A 254 -18.30 11.64 -4.80
N ILE A 255 -17.03 11.50 -5.17
CA ILE A 255 -16.59 11.32 -6.56
C ILE A 255 -17.16 10.01 -7.12
N ASN A 256 -16.92 8.90 -6.41
CA ASN A 256 -17.38 7.59 -6.81
C ASN A 256 -18.91 7.48 -6.78
N GLY A 257 -19.59 8.17 -5.85
CA GLY A 257 -21.06 8.22 -5.82
C GLY A 257 -21.67 8.89 -7.05
N ILE A 258 -21.10 10.02 -7.49
CA ILE A 258 -21.50 10.69 -8.74
C ILE A 258 -21.25 9.77 -9.95
N GLN A 259 -20.10 9.09 -9.94
CA GLN A 259 -19.70 8.18 -11.01
C GLN A 259 -20.60 6.93 -11.08
N ALA A 260 -20.88 6.28 -9.95
CA ALA A 260 -21.78 5.14 -9.84
C ALA A 260 -23.20 5.53 -10.28
N PHE A 261 -23.68 6.71 -9.88
CA PHE A 261 -24.99 7.21 -10.31
C PHE A 261 -25.08 7.42 -11.83
N THR A 262 -23.99 7.91 -12.45
CA THR A 262 -23.98 8.25 -13.88
C THR A 262 -23.74 7.03 -14.76
N LEU A 263 -22.81 6.15 -14.38
CA LEU A 263 -22.31 5.07 -15.23
C LEU A 263 -23.02 3.73 -15.03
N ASP A 264 -23.45 3.42 -13.81
CA ASP A 264 -24.05 2.11 -13.50
C ASP A 264 -25.58 2.10 -13.63
N ARG A 265 -26.20 3.19 -14.11
CA ARG A 265 -27.66 3.32 -14.18
C ARG A 265 -28.34 2.17 -14.93
N SER A 266 -27.78 1.73 -16.05
CA SER A 266 -28.29 0.58 -16.81
C SER A 266 -27.95 -0.77 -16.16
N SER A 267 -26.80 -0.87 -15.50
CA SER A 267 -26.37 -2.05 -14.75
C SER A 267 -27.27 -2.32 -13.53
N PHE A 268 -27.86 -1.28 -12.94
CA PHE A 268 -28.84 -1.41 -11.86
C PHE A 268 -30.18 -2.01 -12.31
N GLU A 269 -30.60 -1.72 -13.54
CA GLU A 269 -31.88 -2.20 -14.08
C GLU A 269 -31.85 -3.71 -14.37
N THR A 270 -30.67 -4.25 -14.66
CA THR A 270 -30.45 -5.67 -14.97
C THR A 270 -29.91 -6.47 -13.78
N ALA A 271 -29.61 -5.81 -12.66
CA ALA A 271 -29.00 -6.43 -11.48
C ALA A 271 -29.94 -7.42 -10.79
N THR A 272 -29.39 -8.58 -10.41
CA THR A 272 -30.11 -9.62 -9.69
C THR A 272 -29.91 -9.45 -8.18
N TRP A 273 -30.94 -8.97 -7.48
CA TRP A 273 -30.91 -8.81 -6.03
C TRP A 273 -31.34 -10.10 -5.32
N ASN A 274 -30.40 -11.01 -5.09
CA ASN A 274 -30.62 -12.24 -4.33
C ASN A 274 -29.74 -12.32 -3.06
N ARG A 275 -30.05 -13.27 -2.17
CA ARG A 275 -29.29 -13.45 -0.91
C ARG A 275 -27.79 -13.72 -1.15
N PRO A 276 -27.39 -14.59 -2.11
CA PRO A 276 -25.98 -14.78 -2.46
C PRO A 276 -25.26 -13.50 -2.90
N VAL A 277 -25.87 -12.70 -3.78
CA VAL A 277 -25.32 -11.43 -4.28
C VAL A 277 -25.09 -10.46 -3.13
N LEU A 278 -26.04 -10.34 -2.19
CA LEU A 278 -25.85 -9.50 -1.00
C LEU A 278 -24.68 -9.98 -0.14
N LEU A 279 -24.52 -11.31 0.03
CA LEU A 279 -23.42 -11.89 0.81
C LEU A 279 -22.06 -11.68 0.13
N TYR A 280 -21.99 -11.84 -1.19
CA TYR A 280 -20.76 -11.59 -1.94
C TYR A 280 -20.38 -10.11 -1.94
N LEU A 281 -21.38 -9.22 -2.05
CA LEU A 281 -21.17 -7.78 -1.93
C LEU A 281 -20.65 -7.40 -0.54
N LEU A 282 -21.24 -7.95 0.52
CA LEU A 282 -20.76 -7.75 1.90
C LEU A 282 -19.34 -8.28 2.09
N GLY A 283 -19.04 -9.48 1.58
CA GLY A 283 -17.70 -10.07 1.61
C GLY A 283 -16.67 -9.20 0.90
N TYR A 284 -17.00 -8.73 -0.31
CA TYR A 284 -16.19 -7.78 -1.07
C TYR A 284 -15.92 -6.51 -0.26
N THR A 285 -16.95 -5.87 0.29
CA THR A 285 -16.83 -4.62 1.05
C THR A 285 -15.96 -4.79 2.29
N ILE A 286 -16.11 -5.90 3.03
CA ILE A 286 -15.30 -6.16 4.23
C ILE A 286 -13.84 -6.41 3.86
N CYS A 287 -13.57 -7.20 2.82
CA CYS A 287 -12.21 -7.48 2.36
C CYS A 287 -11.52 -6.19 1.92
N LEU A 288 -12.19 -5.38 1.08
CA LEU A 288 -11.62 -4.14 0.58
C LEU A 288 -11.46 -3.09 1.68
N ALA A 289 -12.43 -2.95 2.60
CA ALA A 289 -12.31 -2.02 3.72
C ALA A 289 -11.16 -2.39 4.66
N SER A 290 -10.96 -3.70 4.86
CA SER A 290 -9.81 -4.22 5.63
C SER A 290 -8.49 -3.94 4.92
N PHE A 291 -8.46 -4.03 3.59
CA PHE A 291 -7.29 -3.70 2.77
C PHE A 291 -6.92 -2.22 2.94
N TYR A 292 -7.87 -1.30 2.72
CA TYR A 292 -7.66 0.15 2.86
C TYR A 292 -7.31 0.56 4.29
N THR A 293 -7.79 -0.17 5.31
CA THR A 293 -7.43 0.08 6.71
C THR A 293 -5.98 -0.36 7.01
N THR A 294 -5.52 -1.44 6.37
CA THR A 294 -4.23 -2.07 6.66
C THR A 294 -3.09 -1.48 5.81
N ALA A 295 -3.36 -1.05 4.58
CA ALA A 295 -2.36 -0.51 3.65
C ALA A 295 -1.55 0.68 4.25
N PRO A 296 -2.16 1.68 4.91
CA PRO A 296 -1.47 2.73 5.65
C PRO A 296 -0.43 2.26 6.66
N LEU A 297 -0.65 1.10 7.27
CA LEU A 297 0.28 0.53 8.25
C LEU A 297 1.55 0.02 7.57
N ILE A 298 1.42 -0.58 6.38
CA ILE A 298 2.58 -1.00 5.57
C ILE A 298 3.36 0.22 5.10
N TYR A 299 2.71 1.26 4.58
CA TYR A 299 3.43 2.44 4.10
C TYR A 299 4.26 3.10 5.21
N ARG A 300 3.80 3.04 6.46
CA ARG A 300 4.55 3.54 7.63
C ARG A 300 5.75 2.67 8.00
N LEU A 301 5.62 1.35 7.90
CA LEU A 301 6.66 0.39 8.28
C LEU A 301 7.70 0.12 7.18
N ALA A 302 7.25 0.17 5.93
CA ALA A 302 8.00 -0.22 4.75
C ALA A 302 7.91 0.89 3.71
N SER A 303 7.36 0.66 2.52
CA SER A 303 7.21 1.66 1.46
C SER A 303 6.09 1.31 0.49
N ALA A 304 5.68 2.27 -0.36
CA ALA A 304 4.75 1.99 -1.46
C ALA A 304 5.32 0.97 -2.46
N ALA A 305 6.62 1.02 -2.71
CA ALA A 305 7.31 0.05 -3.57
C ALA A 305 7.22 -1.37 -2.98
N PHE A 306 7.51 -1.52 -1.69
CA PHE A 306 7.36 -2.80 -0.99
C PHE A 306 5.94 -3.34 -1.05
N MET A 307 4.93 -2.48 -0.86
CA MET A 307 3.52 -2.91 -0.93
C MET A 307 3.18 -3.45 -2.33
N ASN A 308 3.57 -2.74 -3.39
CA ASN A 308 3.29 -3.15 -4.77
C ASN A 308 4.01 -4.45 -5.15
N ILE A 309 5.25 -4.64 -4.70
CA ILE A 309 5.97 -5.91 -4.89
C ILE A 309 5.28 -7.03 -4.12
N SER A 310 4.83 -6.77 -2.88
CA SER A 310 4.12 -7.76 -2.07
C SER A 310 2.79 -8.17 -2.70
N MET A 311 2.10 -7.25 -3.39
CA MET A 311 0.86 -7.53 -4.11
C MET A 311 1.04 -8.55 -5.24
N LEU A 312 2.25 -8.73 -5.80
CA LEU A 312 2.51 -9.76 -6.81
C LEU A 312 2.29 -11.18 -6.28
N THR A 313 2.42 -11.40 -4.97
CA THR A 313 2.07 -12.68 -4.34
C THR A 313 0.56 -12.96 -4.39
N GLY A 314 -0.27 -11.95 -4.63
CA GLY A 314 -1.71 -12.08 -4.83
C GLY A 314 -2.08 -12.97 -6.03
N ASN A 315 -1.24 -13.01 -7.07
CA ASN A 315 -1.43 -13.92 -8.20
C ASN A 315 -1.35 -15.40 -7.75
N PHE A 316 -0.41 -15.71 -6.86
CA PHE A 316 -0.31 -17.05 -6.28
C PHE A 316 -1.52 -17.39 -5.39
N TRP A 317 -1.93 -16.47 -4.52
CA TRP A 317 -3.13 -16.64 -3.71
C TRP A 317 -4.38 -16.82 -4.59
N GLY A 318 -4.44 -16.12 -5.72
CA GLY A 318 -5.54 -16.21 -6.69
C GLY A 318 -5.59 -17.58 -7.35
N VAL A 319 -4.43 -18.10 -7.73
CA VAL A 319 -4.30 -19.46 -8.27
C VAL A 319 -4.68 -20.51 -7.22
N LEU A 320 -4.23 -20.37 -5.97
CA LEU A 320 -4.62 -21.28 -4.89
C LEU A 320 -6.13 -21.27 -4.67
N ILE A 321 -6.74 -20.09 -4.58
CA ILE A 321 -8.20 -19.96 -4.46
C ILE A 321 -8.88 -20.57 -5.68
N GLY A 322 -8.39 -20.29 -6.89
CA GLY A 322 -8.90 -20.87 -8.14
C GLY A 322 -8.84 -22.39 -8.17
N VAL A 323 -7.82 -23.02 -7.62
CA VAL A 323 -7.77 -24.49 -7.51
C VAL A 323 -8.64 -25.03 -6.41
N PHE A 324 -8.53 -24.49 -5.20
CA PHE A 324 -9.21 -25.07 -4.05
C PHE A 324 -10.72 -24.80 -4.09
N VAL A 325 -11.11 -23.58 -4.46
CA VAL A 325 -12.49 -23.09 -4.50
C VAL A 325 -13.12 -23.32 -5.88
N LEU A 326 -12.43 -22.98 -6.97
CA LEU A 326 -12.99 -23.06 -8.33
C LEU A 326 -12.60 -24.33 -9.10
N LYS A 327 -11.82 -25.24 -8.50
CA LYS A 327 -11.40 -26.54 -9.06
C LYS A 327 -10.71 -26.45 -10.43
N LEU A 328 -9.95 -25.38 -10.67
CA LEU A 328 -9.16 -25.20 -11.89
C LEU A 328 -7.91 -26.11 -11.91
N GLN A 329 -7.43 -26.47 -13.10
CA GLN A 329 -6.20 -27.25 -13.30
C GLN A 329 -5.03 -26.29 -13.55
N ILE A 330 -3.89 -26.45 -12.86
CA ILE A 330 -2.72 -25.57 -13.02
C ILE A 330 -1.57 -26.28 -13.75
N HIS A 331 -0.85 -25.53 -14.58
CA HIS A 331 0.38 -25.93 -15.23
C HIS A 331 1.62 -25.86 -14.31
N TRP A 332 2.63 -26.70 -14.57
CA TRP A 332 3.84 -26.84 -13.72
C TRP A 332 4.73 -25.58 -13.62
N LEU A 333 4.59 -24.62 -14.55
CA LEU A 333 5.36 -23.38 -14.54
C LEU A 333 4.93 -22.39 -13.44
N TYR A 334 3.71 -22.52 -12.91
CA TYR A 334 3.18 -21.62 -11.88
C TYR A 334 3.96 -21.68 -10.55
N PRO A 335 4.24 -22.87 -9.97
CA PRO A 335 5.11 -22.99 -8.80
C PRO A 335 6.51 -22.38 -8.99
N LEU A 336 7.10 -22.48 -10.18
CA LEU A 336 8.41 -21.91 -10.48
C LEU A 336 8.38 -20.38 -10.47
N ALA A 337 7.40 -19.78 -11.17
CA ALA A 337 7.17 -18.33 -11.15
C ALA A 337 6.96 -17.81 -9.72
N PHE A 338 6.21 -18.56 -8.91
CA PHE A 338 5.96 -18.23 -7.51
C PHE A 338 7.24 -18.21 -6.65
N VAL A 339 8.06 -19.27 -6.72
CA VAL A 339 9.33 -19.31 -6.00
C VAL A 339 10.21 -18.12 -6.39
N MET A 340 10.22 -17.75 -7.67
CA MET A 340 10.99 -16.60 -8.14
C MET A 340 10.46 -15.27 -7.59
N ILE A 341 9.15 -15.05 -7.54
CA ILE A 341 8.54 -13.85 -6.93
C ILE A 341 8.86 -13.78 -5.43
N LEU A 342 8.76 -14.89 -4.70
CA LEU A 342 9.12 -14.94 -3.28
C LEU A 342 10.60 -14.65 -3.04
N LEU A 343 11.49 -15.21 -3.86
CA LEU A 343 12.92 -14.92 -3.80
C LEU A 343 13.20 -13.46 -4.11
N GLY A 344 12.53 -12.88 -5.10
CA GLY A 344 12.66 -11.46 -5.43
C GLY A 344 12.23 -10.55 -4.28
N GLN A 345 11.11 -10.87 -3.61
CA GLN A 345 10.64 -10.14 -2.43
C GLN A 345 11.64 -10.26 -1.26
N PHE A 346 12.21 -11.45 -1.06
CA PHE A 346 13.24 -11.68 -0.04
C PHE A 346 14.52 -10.90 -0.33
N VAL A 347 15.01 -10.92 -1.58
CA VAL A 347 16.19 -10.16 -2.02
C VAL A 347 15.96 -8.65 -1.90
N TYR A 348 14.77 -8.16 -2.24
CA TYR A 348 14.39 -6.77 -2.04
C TYR A 348 14.55 -6.37 -0.57
N TYR A 349 14.11 -7.24 0.35
CA TYR A 349 14.15 -7.01 1.78
C TYR A 349 15.55 -7.08 2.41
N LEU A 350 16.48 -7.81 1.78
CA LEU A 350 17.89 -7.85 2.19
C LEU A 350 18.65 -6.58 1.81
N GLY A 351 18.03 -5.69 1.03
CA GLY A 351 18.67 -4.53 0.45
C GLY A 351 18.93 -3.29 1.32
N PRO A 352 18.28 -3.05 2.48
CA PRO A 352 18.65 -1.92 3.33
C PRO A 352 20.01 -2.17 4.01
N PRO A 353 21.06 -1.35 3.76
CA PRO A 353 22.29 -1.42 4.55
C PRO A 353 22.07 -0.76 5.91
N ARG A 354 22.71 -1.34 6.93
CA ARG A 354 22.71 -0.91 8.34
C ARG A 354 23.15 0.52 8.65
N ARG A 355 23.41 1.38 7.67
CA ARG A 355 23.82 2.77 7.92
C ARG A 355 22.69 3.62 8.55
N ASP A 356 21.43 3.20 8.40
CA ASP A 356 20.24 3.92 8.92
C ASP A 356 19.62 3.30 10.19
N GLY A 357 20.35 2.41 10.89
CA GLY A 357 19.87 1.78 12.12
C GLY A 357 18.69 0.82 11.93
N SER A 358 18.13 0.35 13.03
CA SER A 358 17.03 -0.65 13.08
C SER A 358 15.69 -0.21 12.47
N LEU A 359 15.59 1.01 11.94
CA LEU A 359 14.34 1.59 11.45
C LEU A 359 14.07 1.24 9.98
N GLY A 360 15.08 0.76 9.23
CA GLY A 360 14.90 0.29 7.85
C GLY A 360 14.15 1.28 6.96
N GLU A 361 13.21 0.80 6.15
CA GLU A 361 12.35 1.62 5.28
C GLU A 361 11.31 2.47 6.03
N ALA A 362 11.12 2.24 7.35
CA ALA A 362 10.26 3.11 8.16
C ALA A 362 10.86 4.51 8.33
N ARG A 363 12.18 4.67 8.18
CA ARG A 363 12.84 5.99 8.16
C ARG A 363 12.59 6.63 6.79
N LYS A 364 11.82 7.71 6.78
CA LYS A 364 11.45 8.41 5.55
C LYS A 364 12.36 9.62 5.28
N PRO A 365 13.00 9.73 4.11
CA PRO A 365 13.91 10.85 3.80
C PRO A 365 13.27 12.24 3.94
N TRP A 366 11.98 12.36 3.62
CA TRP A 366 11.24 13.63 3.63
C TRP A 366 10.71 14.05 5.01
N LEU A 367 10.91 13.24 6.06
CA LEU A 367 10.50 13.58 7.43
C LEU A 367 11.58 14.29 8.25
N GLY A 368 12.75 14.52 7.66
CA GLY A 368 13.90 15.08 8.34
C GLY A 368 14.79 14.01 8.98
N ARG A 369 15.98 14.43 9.43
CA ARG A 369 17.00 13.51 9.95
C ARG A 369 16.51 12.76 11.19
N ASN A 370 15.73 13.43 12.03
CA ASN A 370 15.22 12.92 13.30
C ASN A 370 13.74 12.49 13.21
N GLN A 371 13.18 12.44 11.98
CA GLN A 371 11.77 12.17 11.71
C GLN A 371 10.81 13.18 12.37
N GLU A 372 11.29 14.40 12.62
CA GLU A 372 10.61 15.47 13.34
C GLU A 372 9.30 15.93 12.67
N GLN A 373 9.21 15.82 11.34
CA GLN A 373 7.99 16.16 10.60
C GLN A 373 6.96 15.03 10.57
N GLY A 374 7.30 13.84 11.10
CA GLY A 374 6.39 12.69 11.18
C GLY A 374 5.50 12.77 12.41
N VAL A 375 4.44 11.96 12.47
CA VAL A 375 3.59 11.87 13.68
C VAL A 375 4.06 10.74 14.58
N SER A 376 4.01 10.92 15.90
CA SER A 376 4.16 9.80 16.85
C SER A 376 2.86 8.98 16.87
N GLY A 377 2.88 7.77 16.33
CA GLY A 377 1.70 6.93 16.18
C GLY A 377 2.06 5.45 16.02
N ILE A 378 1.05 4.60 15.85
CA ILE A 378 1.28 3.17 15.59
C ILE A 378 2.17 3.03 14.36
N PHE A 379 3.25 2.25 14.52
CA PHE A 379 4.22 1.90 13.49
C PHE A 379 4.98 3.06 12.84
N THR A 380 5.04 4.24 13.45
CA THR A 380 5.84 5.34 12.92
C THR A 380 7.27 5.32 13.45
N ALA A 381 8.24 5.70 12.61
CA ALA A 381 9.64 5.83 13.02
C ALA A 381 9.81 6.83 14.16
N ARG A 382 9.08 7.96 14.15
CA ARG A 382 9.10 8.96 15.22
C ARG A 382 8.76 8.36 16.59
N ARG A 383 7.74 7.49 16.68
CA ARG A 383 7.38 6.84 17.95
C ARG A 383 8.50 5.95 18.47
N ARG A 384 9.14 5.16 17.60
CA ARG A 384 10.25 4.28 17.97
C ARG A 384 11.47 5.03 18.48
N ILE A 385 11.77 6.20 17.89
CA ILE A 385 12.89 7.03 18.36
C ILE A 385 12.56 7.62 19.74
N VAL A 386 11.32 8.10 19.95
CA VAL A 386 10.87 8.62 21.25
C VAL A 386 10.89 7.52 22.33
N ASP A 387 10.38 6.33 22.03
CA ASP A 387 10.36 5.20 22.97
C ASP A 387 11.79 4.80 23.38
N ARG A 388 12.74 4.76 22.43
CA ARG A 388 14.16 4.50 22.75
C ARG A 388 14.80 5.60 23.58
N ALA A 389 14.54 6.86 23.26
CA ALA A 389 15.06 7.98 24.04
C ALA A 389 14.57 7.89 25.50
N ARG A 390 13.31 7.48 25.72
CA ARG A 390 12.78 7.22 27.07
C ARG A 390 13.47 6.05 27.76
N ASP A 391 13.72 4.95 27.06
CA ASP A 391 14.39 3.78 27.62
C ASP A 391 15.82 4.12 28.09
N VAL A 392 16.57 4.89 27.29
CA VAL A 392 17.94 5.32 27.66
C VAL A 392 17.91 6.26 28.87
N VAL A 393 17.03 7.27 28.88
CA VAL A 393 16.88 8.19 30.03
C VAL A 393 16.48 7.43 31.30
N SER A 394 15.64 6.40 31.18
CA SER A 394 15.22 5.56 32.31
C SER A 394 16.36 4.67 32.84
N ALA A 395 17.25 4.20 31.95
CA ALA A 395 18.40 3.40 32.31
C ALA A 395 19.48 4.24 33.03
N ASP A 396 19.76 5.44 32.53
CA ASP A 396 20.74 6.36 33.16
C ASP A 396 20.23 6.92 34.50
N GLY A 397 18.93 7.15 34.63
CA GLY A 397 18.30 7.59 35.88
C GLY A 397 18.25 6.54 36.99
N LEU A 398 18.50 5.26 36.68
CA LEU A 398 18.63 4.18 37.66
C LEU A 398 20.10 3.94 38.08
N ALA A 399 21.07 4.57 37.39
CA ALA A 399 22.50 4.40 37.61
C ALA A 399 23.15 5.53 38.44
N GLY A 400 22.37 6.54 38.87
CA GLY A 400 22.80 7.62 39.78
C GLY A 400 21.97 7.63 41.05
#